data_AF-A0A955DSA6-F1
#
_entry.id   AF-A0A955DSA6-F1
#
_cell.length_a   1.000
_cell.length_b   1.000
_cell.length_c   1.000
_cell.angle_alpha   90.00
_cell.angle_beta   90.00
_cell.angle_gamma   90.00
#
_symmetry.space_group_name_H-M   'P 1'
#
loop_
_entity.id
_entity.type
_entity.pdbx_description
1 polymer ?
#
loop_
_entity_poly.entity_id
_entity_poly.type
_entity_poly.pdbx_seq_one_letter_code
_entity_poly.pdbx_strand_id
1 'polypeptide(L)'
;MKMFAGETTLKLLSRLGMKEGDAIENPMLTKAISRAQRKVEERNFLSRKNLLEWDEVLNAQRHEFYDMRQAVLENRGIKQLIFEHIEESVSDAVDRFLDRNYVATCISEWVHEHVNVQIEPERFRGKDREDLHNYIANAGAGEAARMIEVTIGEYMPTDIDLGEGTIERTDRSMWNLVGLADWANTNFDAGVGANDLLDKEPREVMRMLEVAAAKYVEGQDLSPLDRYLVPNYGATELCKWAKNKFGAELDPEVFVGLDKKGDAFSIVMKRAHEVYRQREITYPIEFALDSTSAMIQHDPQVALTQFTKWVNARYELGWSPHALPSSNPAELRAMLVAEAEKWDESRISERADRAVQQSSSPEELNAWFQENMGAKLTDDELARAADDPMSVAEEKIAKVLRAELTQFERWVLLQIVDQAWKDHLHAIDQLRESIGFRSFSQRDPRIEFKREGAAAFAEMFETIRDKVTELVFKAKLTPQVRAPEPTDAGGGGAPPAGEASQAAPTPVTAGAPSGGGGASRTDAAPMGQTNREPESSPRRAPVRVQGAI
;
A
#
# COMPACT_ATOMS: atom_id res chain seq x y z
N MET A 1 -6.27 -45.69 -29.43
CA MET A 1 -6.58 -46.99 -28.79
C MET A 1 -5.89 -47.19 -27.44
N LYS A 2 -4.62 -46.84 -27.25
CA LYS A 2 -3.88 -47.05 -25.97
C LYS A 2 -4.53 -46.50 -24.69
N MET A 3 -5.29 -45.38 -24.75
CA MET A 3 -5.99 -44.81 -23.59
C MET A 3 -7.37 -45.45 -23.27
N PHE A 4 -7.98 -46.23 -24.18
CA PHE A 4 -9.38 -46.71 -24.00
C PHE A 4 -9.67 -48.12 -24.52
N ALA A 5 -8.96 -48.58 -25.56
CA ALA A 5 -8.89 -49.99 -25.88
C ALA A 5 -7.76 -50.60 -25.05
N GLY A 6 -8.03 -50.82 -23.76
CA GLY A 6 -7.12 -51.55 -22.89
C GLY A 6 -6.84 -52.95 -23.44
N GLU A 7 -5.81 -53.62 -22.90
CA GLU A 7 -5.42 -54.98 -23.33
C GLU A 7 -6.61 -55.94 -23.40
N THR A 8 -7.59 -55.78 -22.52
CA THR A 8 -8.81 -56.59 -22.42
C THR A 8 -9.68 -56.52 -23.69
N THR A 9 -9.86 -55.34 -24.26
CA THR A 9 -10.61 -55.13 -25.51
C THR A 9 -9.90 -55.72 -26.71
N LEU A 10 -8.57 -55.61 -26.77
CA LEU A 10 -7.76 -56.22 -27.83
C LEU A 10 -7.73 -57.76 -27.70
N LYS A 11 -7.66 -58.29 -26.48
CA LYS A 11 -7.76 -59.72 -26.17
C LYS A 11 -9.14 -60.32 -26.47
N LEU A 12 -10.22 -59.53 -26.36
CA LEU A 12 -11.58 -59.95 -26.71
C LEU A 12 -11.76 -60.04 -28.24
N LEU A 13 -11.25 -59.03 -28.97
CA LEU A 13 -11.30 -58.98 -30.44
C LEU A 13 -10.50 -60.12 -31.09
N SER A 14 -9.35 -60.48 -30.52
CA SER A 14 -8.56 -61.63 -30.98
C SER A 14 -9.24 -62.98 -30.68
N ARG A 15 -9.95 -63.11 -29.56
CA ARG A 15 -10.77 -64.30 -29.23
C ARG A 15 -11.99 -64.48 -30.14
N LEU A 16 -12.50 -63.40 -30.74
CA LEU A 16 -13.60 -63.43 -31.72
C LEU A 16 -13.12 -63.79 -33.15
N GLY A 17 -11.83 -64.08 -33.35
CA GLY A 17 -11.30 -64.67 -34.58
C GLY A 17 -10.87 -63.67 -35.67
N MET A 18 -10.75 -62.37 -35.36
CA MET A 18 -10.25 -61.37 -36.30
C MET A 18 -8.74 -61.52 -36.52
N LYS A 19 -8.29 -61.52 -37.79
CA LYS A 19 -6.86 -61.59 -38.16
C LYS A 19 -6.29 -60.20 -38.40
N GLU A 20 -4.99 -60.06 -38.19
CA GLU A 20 -4.26 -58.81 -38.46
C GLU A 20 -4.29 -58.51 -39.98
N GLY A 21 -4.90 -57.39 -40.37
CA GLY A 21 -5.11 -56.99 -41.77
C GLY A 21 -6.57 -56.98 -42.24
N ASP A 22 -7.50 -57.56 -41.49
CA ASP A 22 -8.94 -57.53 -41.81
C ASP A 22 -9.59 -56.18 -41.42
N ALA A 23 -10.44 -55.63 -42.29
CA ALA A 23 -11.17 -54.39 -42.02
C ALA A 23 -12.18 -54.58 -40.87
N ILE A 24 -12.06 -53.77 -39.82
CA ILE A 24 -12.93 -53.87 -38.64
C ILE A 24 -14.17 -53.00 -38.83
N GLU A 25 -15.24 -53.59 -39.34
CA GLU A 25 -16.54 -52.94 -39.50
C GLU A 25 -17.52 -53.44 -38.44
N ASN A 26 -17.44 -52.89 -37.23
CA ASN A 26 -18.39 -53.20 -36.16
C ASN A 26 -19.02 -51.91 -35.59
N PRO A 27 -20.35 -51.71 -35.74
CA PRO A 27 -21.04 -50.52 -35.23
C PRO A 27 -20.85 -50.28 -33.73
N MET A 28 -20.65 -51.33 -32.92
CA MET A 28 -20.38 -51.22 -31.49
C MET A 28 -18.99 -50.66 -31.22
N LEU A 29 -17.98 -51.07 -31.99
CA LEU A 29 -16.61 -50.57 -31.86
C LEU A 29 -16.49 -49.12 -32.34
N THR A 30 -17.14 -48.76 -33.45
CA THR A 30 -17.22 -47.36 -33.92
C THR A 30 -17.87 -46.46 -32.88
N LYS A 31 -18.97 -46.90 -32.24
CA LYS A 31 -19.59 -46.19 -31.11
C LYS A 31 -18.65 -46.09 -29.89
N ALA A 32 -17.87 -47.13 -29.59
CA ALA A 32 -16.90 -47.12 -28.50
C ALA A 32 -15.75 -46.14 -28.75
N ILE A 33 -15.21 -46.10 -29.99
CA ILE A 33 -14.17 -45.13 -30.40
C ILE A 33 -14.72 -43.71 -30.33
N SER A 34 -15.92 -43.45 -30.84
CA SER A 34 -16.58 -42.15 -30.76
C SER A 34 -16.80 -41.69 -29.30
N ARG A 35 -17.23 -42.59 -28.40
CA ARG A 35 -17.35 -42.29 -26.96
C ARG A 35 -16.00 -41.99 -26.31
N ALA A 36 -14.96 -42.76 -26.65
CA ALA A 36 -13.61 -42.52 -26.15
C ALA A 36 -13.06 -41.17 -26.62
N GLN A 37 -13.27 -40.82 -27.89
CA GLN A 37 -12.90 -39.52 -28.44
C GLN A 37 -13.65 -38.40 -27.72
N ARG A 38 -14.99 -38.51 -27.58
CA ARG A 38 -15.80 -37.53 -26.84
C ARG A 38 -15.31 -37.33 -25.40
N LYS A 39 -14.88 -38.40 -24.72
CA LYS A 39 -14.34 -38.32 -23.35
C LYS A 39 -12.97 -37.62 -23.29
N VAL A 40 -12.13 -37.79 -24.31
CA VAL A 40 -10.87 -37.02 -24.42
C VAL A 40 -11.16 -35.55 -24.69
N GLU A 41 -12.09 -35.26 -25.60
CA GLU A 41 -12.53 -33.90 -25.91
C GLU A 41 -13.11 -33.23 -24.66
N GLU A 42 -13.97 -33.92 -23.91
CA GLU A 42 -14.53 -33.45 -22.65
C GLU A 42 -13.44 -33.20 -21.60
N ARG A 43 -12.47 -34.12 -21.43
CA ARG A 43 -11.33 -33.91 -20.53
C ARG A 43 -10.54 -32.66 -20.91
N ASN A 44 -10.20 -32.51 -22.19
CA ASN A 44 -9.44 -31.36 -22.67
C ASN A 44 -10.24 -30.06 -22.53
N PHE A 45 -11.55 -30.10 -22.78
CA PHE A 45 -12.47 -28.99 -22.56
C PHE A 45 -12.51 -28.58 -21.10
N LEU A 46 -12.68 -29.53 -20.17
CA LEU A 46 -12.67 -29.26 -18.74
C LEU A 46 -11.34 -28.68 -18.27
N SER A 47 -10.20 -29.19 -18.76
CA SER A 47 -8.88 -28.62 -18.45
C SER A 47 -8.74 -27.17 -18.90
N ARG A 48 -9.22 -26.84 -20.12
CA ARG A 48 -9.20 -25.46 -20.64
C ARG A 48 -10.15 -24.54 -19.88
N LYS A 49 -11.37 -25.02 -19.60
CA LYS A 49 -12.37 -24.30 -18.81
C LYS A 49 -11.78 -23.96 -17.45
N ASN A 50 -11.16 -24.94 -16.79
CA ASN A 50 -10.52 -24.73 -15.51
C ASN A 50 -9.44 -23.66 -15.59
N LEU A 51 -8.52 -23.73 -16.55
CA LEU A 51 -7.46 -22.74 -16.76
C LEU A 51 -8.01 -21.33 -16.98
N LEU A 52 -9.04 -21.18 -17.81
CA LEU A 52 -9.66 -19.89 -18.12
C LEU A 52 -10.26 -19.25 -16.87
N GLU A 53 -11.01 -20.02 -16.09
CA GLU A 53 -11.65 -19.53 -14.87
C GLU A 53 -10.62 -19.11 -13.79
N TRP A 54 -9.41 -19.69 -13.78
CA TRP A 54 -8.30 -19.18 -12.93
C TRP A 54 -7.71 -17.86 -13.46
N ASP A 55 -7.60 -17.74 -14.79
CA ASP A 55 -7.07 -16.53 -15.43
C ASP A 55 -8.07 -15.36 -15.38
N GLU A 56 -9.39 -15.62 -15.33
CA GLU A 56 -10.42 -14.57 -15.26
C GLU A 56 -10.19 -13.58 -14.11
N VAL A 57 -9.79 -14.07 -12.93
CA VAL A 57 -9.49 -13.23 -11.76
C VAL A 57 -8.30 -12.31 -12.04
N LEU A 58 -7.19 -12.89 -12.50
CA LEU A 58 -5.97 -12.15 -12.84
C LEU A 58 -6.20 -11.19 -14.01
N ASN A 59 -7.05 -11.55 -14.97
CA ASN A 59 -7.33 -10.72 -16.13
C ASN A 59 -8.10 -9.46 -15.75
N ALA A 60 -9.08 -9.57 -14.84
CA ALA A 60 -9.78 -8.41 -14.30
C ALA A 60 -8.80 -7.48 -13.56
N GLN A 61 -7.95 -8.04 -12.70
CA GLN A 61 -6.94 -7.29 -11.96
C GLN A 61 -5.92 -6.60 -12.87
N ARG A 62 -5.45 -7.30 -13.92
CA ARG A 62 -4.54 -6.73 -14.94
C ARG A 62 -5.16 -5.53 -15.64
N HIS A 63 -6.44 -5.61 -16.01
CA HIS A 63 -7.10 -4.52 -16.71
C HIS A 63 -7.13 -3.25 -15.86
N GLU A 64 -7.58 -3.37 -14.61
CA GLU A 64 -7.63 -2.26 -13.65
C GLU A 64 -6.24 -1.67 -13.37
N PHE A 65 -5.24 -2.53 -13.17
CA PHE A 65 -3.85 -2.13 -12.99
C PHE A 65 -3.30 -1.37 -14.20
N TYR A 66 -3.46 -1.91 -15.41
CA TYR A 66 -2.90 -1.33 -16.63
C TYR A 66 -3.59 -0.02 -17.00
N ASP A 67 -4.89 0.14 -16.72
CA ASP A 67 -5.60 1.39 -16.95
C ASP A 67 -5.02 2.52 -16.07
N MET A 68 -4.83 2.24 -14.77
CA MET A 68 -4.17 3.19 -13.86
C MET A 68 -2.74 3.49 -14.32
N ARG A 69 -1.95 2.46 -14.62
CA ARG A 69 -0.56 2.62 -15.07
C ARG A 69 -0.46 3.44 -16.36
N GLN A 70 -1.35 3.21 -17.31
CA GLN A 70 -1.37 3.91 -18.59
C GLN A 70 -1.68 5.40 -18.39
N ALA A 71 -2.62 5.75 -17.49
CA ALA A 71 -2.91 7.14 -17.15
C ALA A 71 -1.66 7.87 -16.61
N VAL A 72 -0.89 7.22 -15.72
CA VAL A 72 0.37 7.79 -15.18
C VAL A 72 1.43 7.94 -16.28
N LEU A 73 1.56 6.96 -17.18
CA LEU A 73 2.49 7.04 -18.32
C LEU A 73 2.16 8.21 -19.25
N GLU A 74 0.87 8.43 -19.52
CA GLU A 74 0.38 9.48 -20.42
C GLU A 74 0.26 10.87 -19.77
N ASN A 75 0.71 11.01 -18.51
CA ASN A 75 0.64 12.26 -17.78
C ASN A 75 -0.80 12.77 -17.55
N ARG A 76 -1.75 11.85 -17.36
CA ARG A 76 -3.18 12.15 -17.16
C ARG A 76 -3.58 11.93 -15.70
N GLY A 77 -4.24 12.92 -15.10
CA GLY A 77 -4.90 12.77 -13.80
C GLY A 77 -3.98 12.51 -12.59
N ILE A 78 -2.66 12.74 -12.70
CA ILE A 78 -1.68 12.39 -11.64
C ILE A 78 -1.99 13.08 -10.31
N LYS A 79 -2.24 14.40 -10.35
CA LYS A 79 -2.60 15.16 -9.15
C LYS A 79 -3.86 14.57 -8.51
N GLN A 80 -4.87 14.27 -9.32
CA GLN A 80 -6.13 13.70 -8.84
C GLN A 80 -5.91 12.34 -8.16
N LEU A 81 -5.19 11.42 -8.80
CA LEU A 81 -4.86 10.10 -8.23
C LEU A 81 -4.12 10.22 -6.89
N ILE A 82 -3.18 11.16 -6.78
CA ILE A 82 -2.48 11.43 -5.52
C ILE A 82 -3.47 11.91 -4.44
N PHE A 83 -4.38 12.82 -4.77
CA PHE A 83 -5.37 13.31 -3.82
C PHE A 83 -6.40 12.25 -3.43
N GLU A 84 -6.82 11.38 -4.34
CA GLU A 84 -7.67 10.22 -4.01
C GLU A 84 -6.99 9.35 -2.93
N HIS A 85 -5.69 9.05 -3.08
CA HIS A 85 -4.94 8.32 -2.07
C HIS A 85 -4.79 9.07 -0.73
N ILE A 86 -4.62 10.39 -0.78
CA ILE A 86 -4.55 11.24 0.43
C ILE A 86 -5.91 11.23 1.14
N GLU A 87 -7.01 11.41 0.41
CA GLU A 87 -8.37 11.43 0.93
C GLU A 87 -8.69 10.13 1.67
N GLU A 88 -8.43 8.99 1.03
CA GLU A 88 -8.62 7.68 1.68
C GLU A 88 -7.77 7.53 2.95
N SER A 89 -6.50 7.93 2.89
CA SER A 89 -5.59 7.85 4.06
C SER A 89 -6.06 8.74 5.21
N VAL A 90 -6.54 9.95 4.90
CA VAL A 90 -7.07 10.89 5.90
C VAL A 90 -8.38 10.37 6.48
N SER A 91 -9.26 9.77 5.65
CA SER A 91 -10.49 9.16 6.12
C SER A 91 -10.19 8.05 7.12
N ASP A 92 -9.30 7.11 6.79
CA ASP A 92 -8.92 6.01 7.67
C ASP A 92 -8.30 6.51 8.98
N ALA A 93 -7.43 7.52 8.90
CA ALA A 93 -6.80 8.10 10.07
C ALA A 93 -7.83 8.79 10.98
N VAL A 94 -8.71 9.62 10.42
CA VAL A 94 -9.79 10.28 11.18
C VAL A 94 -10.70 9.25 11.81
N ASP A 95 -11.08 8.22 11.05
CA ASP A 95 -11.96 7.17 11.54
C ASP A 95 -11.35 6.40 12.70
N ARG A 96 -10.05 6.08 12.62
CA ARG A 96 -9.29 5.39 13.65
C ARG A 96 -9.02 6.25 14.88
N PHE A 97 -8.37 7.40 14.71
CA PHE A 97 -7.84 8.20 15.83
C PHE A 97 -8.94 8.94 16.60
N LEU A 98 -10.04 9.30 15.92
CA LEU A 98 -11.20 9.93 16.55
C LEU A 98 -12.31 8.92 16.87
N ASP A 99 -12.03 7.61 16.79
CA ASP A 99 -12.98 6.61 17.26
C ASP A 99 -13.17 6.72 18.78
N ARG A 100 -14.42 6.53 19.22
CA ARG A 100 -14.78 6.62 20.65
C ARG A 100 -14.13 5.50 21.49
N ASN A 101 -13.65 4.43 20.87
CA ASN A 101 -12.90 3.36 21.52
C ASN A 101 -11.38 3.50 21.33
N TYR A 102 -10.86 4.44 20.53
CA TYR A 102 -9.44 4.49 20.18
C TYR A 102 -8.50 4.41 21.40
N VAL A 103 -8.72 5.25 22.42
CA VAL A 103 -7.94 5.24 23.67
C VAL A 103 -8.04 3.89 24.39
N ALA A 104 -9.26 3.36 24.47
CA ALA A 104 -9.56 2.08 25.11
C ALA A 104 -8.87 0.92 24.37
N THR A 105 -8.84 0.95 23.03
CA THR A 105 -8.14 -0.02 22.19
C THR A 105 -6.63 0.03 22.43
N CYS A 106 -6.04 1.23 22.47
CA CYS A 106 -4.61 1.36 22.78
C CYS A 106 -4.24 0.83 24.16
N ILE A 107 -5.08 1.08 25.17
CA ILE A 107 -4.89 0.53 26.52
C ILE A 107 -5.00 -1.00 26.50
N SER A 108 -6.02 -1.54 25.83
CA SER A 108 -6.21 -2.99 25.67
C SER A 108 -5.01 -3.67 25.00
N GLU A 109 -4.50 -3.10 23.91
CA GLU A 109 -3.32 -3.60 23.20
C GLU A 109 -2.09 -3.57 24.11
N TRP A 110 -1.87 -2.47 24.83
CA TRP A 110 -0.75 -2.35 25.77
C TRP A 110 -0.83 -3.40 26.89
N VAL A 111 -2.02 -3.59 27.48
CA VAL A 111 -2.26 -4.59 28.53
C VAL A 111 -2.01 -6.00 28.00
N HIS A 112 -2.45 -6.31 26.77
CA HIS A 112 -2.17 -7.60 26.15
C HIS A 112 -0.66 -7.84 25.97
N GLU A 113 0.08 -6.84 25.49
CA GLU A 113 1.51 -6.97 25.22
C GLU A 113 2.37 -7.02 26.50
N HIS A 114 2.03 -6.24 27.54
CA HIS A 114 2.90 -6.05 28.71
C HIS A 114 2.44 -6.85 29.94
N VAL A 115 1.14 -7.04 30.12
CA VAL A 115 0.56 -7.78 31.25
C VAL A 115 0.20 -9.22 30.84
N ASN A 116 0.19 -9.52 29.54
CA ASN A 116 -0.11 -10.83 28.98
C ASN A 116 -1.54 -11.32 29.30
N VAL A 117 -2.50 -10.39 29.34
CA VAL A 117 -3.92 -10.69 29.56
C VAL A 117 -4.78 -9.97 28.53
N GLN A 118 -5.85 -10.61 28.08
CA GLN A 118 -6.77 -10.03 27.10
C GLN A 118 -8.00 -9.43 27.79
N ILE A 119 -8.18 -8.12 27.66
CA ILE A 119 -9.32 -7.40 28.23
C ILE A 119 -9.94 -6.55 27.13
N GLU A 120 -11.24 -6.74 26.90
CA GLU A 120 -11.96 -6.01 25.86
C GLU A 120 -11.87 -4.47 26.00
N PRO A 121 -11.60 -3.72 24.92
CA PRO A 121 -11.42 -2.27 24.92
C PRO A 121 -12.55 -1.51 25.64
N GLU A 122 -13.81 -1.90 25.43
CA GLU A 122 -14.98 -1.23 26.02
C GLU A 122 -14.93 -1.15 27.54
N ARG A 123 -14.18 -2.07 28.19
CA ARG A 123 -14.03 -2.11 29.64
C ARG A 123 -13.17 -0.97 30.18
N PHE A 124 -12.34 -0.34 29.35
CA PHE A 124 -11.47 0.77 29.76
C PHE A 124 -12.13 2.15 29.62
N ARG A 125 -13.33 2.21 29.04
CA ARG A 125 -13.95 3.46 28.64
C ARG A 125 -14.28 4.37 29.84
N GLY A 126 -13.77 5.60 29.80
CA GLY A 126 -14.10 6.64 30.78
C GLY A 126 -13.55 6.40 32.19
N LYS A 127 -12.61 5.46 32.35
CA LYS A 127 -11.92 5.22 33.62
C LYS A 127 -10.85 6.28 33.82
N ASP A 128 -10.74 6.78 35.03
CA ASP A 128 -9.56 7.55 35.44
C ASP A 128 -8.39 6.60 35.73
N ARG A 129 -7.25 7.18 36.10
CA ARG A 129 -6.03 6.42 36.38
C ARG A 129 -6.21 5.35 37.45
N GLU A 130 -6.83 5.72 38.58
CA GLU A 130 -6.94 4.82 39.73
C GLU A 130 -7.92 3.69 39.41
N ASP A 131 -9.08 4.03 38.83
CA ASP A 131 -10.07 3.06 38.37
C ASP A 131 -9.51 2.12 37.29
N LEU A 132 -8.67 2.64 36.39
CA LEU A 132 -8.01 1.86 35.35
C LEU A 132 -7.06 0.83 35.96
N HIS A 133 -6.15 1.28 36.82
CA HIS A 133 -5.14 0.42 37.44
C HIS A 133 -5.80 -0.67 38.29
N ASN A 134 -6.77 -0.28 39.13
CA ASN A 134 -7.53 -1.21 39.96
C ASN A 134 -8.30 -2.21 39.10
N TYR A 135 -8.88 -1.77 37.98
CA TYR A 135 -9.59 -2.67 37.09
C TYR A 135 -8.66 -3.68 36.43
N ILE A 136 -7.49 -3.25 35.92
CA ILE A 136 -6.51 -4.16 35.31
C ILE A 136 -6.02 -5.20 36.32
N ALA A 137 -5.70 -4.80 37.56
CA ALA A 137 -5.26 -5.74 38.59
C ALA A 137 -6.33 -6.82 38.87
N ASN A 138 -7.58 -6.41 39.09
CA ASN A 138 -8.67 -7.34 39.42
C ASN A 138 -9.11 -8.20 38.23
N ALA A 139 -9.37 -7.57 37.07
CA ALA A 139 -9.84 -8.28 35.89
C ALA A 139 -8.74 -9.12 35.25
N GLY A 140 -7.49 -8.65 35.28
CA GLY A 140 -6.32 -9.35 34.76
C GLY A 140 -6.04 -10.64 35.51
N ALA A 141 -6.15 -10.66 36.85
CA ALA A 141 -6.02 -11.90 37.62
C ALA A 141 -7.08 -12.94 37.21
N GLY A 142 -8.32 -12.51 36.98
CA GLY A 142 -9.39 -13.40 36.50
C GLY A 142 -9.17 -13.91 35.07
N GLU A 143 -8.58 -13.10 34.19
CA GLU A 143 -8.24 -13.53 32.83
C GLU A 143 -7.05 -14.49 32.82
N ALA A 144 -6.01 -14.22 33.61
CA ALA A 144 -4.88 -15.13 33.78
C ALA A 144 -5.35 -16.49 34.32
N ALA A 145 -6.28 -16.51 35.27
CA ALA A 145 -6.88 -17.75 35.77
C ALA A 145 -7.61 -18.54 34.67
N ARG A 146 -8.40 -17.88 33.82
CA ARG A 146 -9.05 -18.53 32.66
C ARG A 146 -8.03 -19.10 31.68
N MET A 147 -6.97 -18.35 31.38
CA MET A 147 -5.90 -18.81 30.52
C MET A 147 -5.24 -20.07 31.10
N ILE A 148 -4.91 -20.06 32.39
CA ILE A 148 -4.33 -21.21 33.10
C ILE A 148 -5.28 -22.41 33.07
N GLU A 149 -6.58 -22.21 33.33
CA GLU A 149 -7.60 -23.27 33.32
C GLU A 149 -7.62 -24.03 31.99
N VAL A 150 -7.62 -23.29 30.88
CA VAL A 150 -7.59 -23.88 29.53
C VAL A 150 -6.26 -24.57 29.27
N THR A 151 -5.15 -23.90 29.54
CA THR A 151 -3.80 -24.41 29.24
C THR A 151 -3.45 -25.64 30.07
N ILE A 152 -3.88 -25.74 31.33
CA ILE A 152 -3.60 -26.91 32.17
C ILE A 152 -4.12 -28.20 31.54
N GLY A 153 -5.27 -28.16 30.87
CA GLY A 153 -5.86 -29.33 30.20
C GLY A 153 -4.97 -29.87 29.07
N GLU A 154 -4.18 -29.00 28.43
CA GLU A 154 -3.26 -29.37 27.35
C GLU A 154 -1.99 -30.07 27.87
N TYR A 155 -1.49 -29.64 29.03
CA TYR A 155 -0.25 -30.18 29.63
C TYR A 155 -0.50 -31.31 30.64
N MET A 156 -1.65 -31.30 31.30
CA MET A 156 -2.08 -32.29 32.30
C MET A 156 -3.48 -32.81 31.93
N PRO A 157 -3.64 -33.48 30.77
CA PRO A 157 -4.94 -33.98 30.35
C PRO A 157 -5.46 -34.95 31.41
N THR A 158 -6.75 -34.86 31.74
CA THR A 158 -7.47 -35.79 32.62
C THR A 158 -8.20 -36.89 31.86
N ASP A 159 -8.45 -36.63 30.58
CA ASP A 159 -9.22 -37.43 29.68
C ASP A 159 -8.83 -37.10 28.23
N ILE A 160 -8.89 -38.10 27.35
CA ILE A 160 -8.65 -37.96 25.91
C ILE A 160 -9.88 -38.50 25.18
N ASP A 161 -10.42 -37.69 24.26
CA ASP A 161 -11.43 -38.12 23.30
C ASP A 161 -10.74 -38.87 22.15
N LEU A 162 -11.05 -40.16 22.02
CA LEU A 162 -10.53 -41.02 20.96
C LEU A 162 -11.41 -41.01 19.70
N GLY A 163 -12.51 -40.23 19.72
CA GLY A 163 -13.54 -40.20 18.68
C GLY A 163 -14.74 -41.09 19.02
N GLU A 164 -15.84 -40.89 18.27
CA GLU A 164 -17.11 -41.64 18.42
C GLU A 164 -17.75 -41.55 19.82
N GLY A 165 -17.39 -40.54 20.61
CA GLY A 165 -17.87 -40.36 21.99
C GLY A 165 -17.14 -41.23 23.01
N THR A 166 -15.99 -41.80 22.65
CA THR A 166 -15.17 -42.63 23.53
C THR A 166 -14.15 -41.77 24.27
N ILE A 167 -14.31 -41.64 25.58
CA ILE A 167 -13.41 -40.87 26.45
C ILE A 167 -12.58 -41.85 27.28
N GLU A 168 -11.26 -41.79 27.20
CA GLU A 168 -10.34 -42.58 28.01
C GLU A 168 -9.69 -41.71 29.10
N ARG A 169 -9.64 -42.21 30.34
CA ARG A 169 -8.99 -41.50 31.45
C ARG A 169 -7.48 -41.62 31.31
N THR A 170 -6.79 -40.49 31.32
CA THR A 170 -5.33 -40.44 31.16
C THR A 170 -4.58 -40.82 32.44
N ASP A 171 -3.32 -41.21 32.26
CA ASP A 171 -2.37 -41.45 33.35
C ASP A 171 -1.36 -40.29 33.47
N ARG A 172 -0.74 -40.15 34.63
CA ARG A 172 0.26 -39.11 34.94
C ARG A 172 1.49 -39.15 34.04
N SER A 173 1.76 -40.29 33.37
CA SER A 173 2.85 -40.42 32.40
C SER A 173 2.67 -39.56 31.15
N MET A 174 1.44 -39.13 30.86
CA MET A 174 1.10 -38.24 29.74
C MET A 174 1.26 -36.75 30.10
N TRP A 175 1.55 -36.43 31.36
CA TRP A 175 1.70 -35.04 31.80
C TRP A 175 3.04 -34.46 31.38
N ASN A 176 3.01 -33.27 30.79
CA ASN A 176 4.20 -32.50 30.45
C ASN A 176 4.43 -31.39 31.47
N LEU A 177 4.95 -31.77 32.65
CA LEU A 177 5.18 -30.84 33.76
C LEU A 177 6.30 -29.83 33.49
N VAL A 178 7.31 -30.23 32.71
CA VAL A 178 8.40 -29.33 32.29
C VAL A 178 7.84 -28.23 31.39
N GLY A 179 7.06 -28.61 30.36
CA GLY A 179 6.44 -27.65 29.46
C GLY A 179 5.45 -26.72 30.18
N LEU A 180 4.68 -27.23 31.15
CA LEU A 180 3.77 -26.40 31.93
C LEU A 180 4.51 -25.39 32.82
N ALA A 181 5.60 -25.81 33.46
CA ALA A 181 6.43 -24.92 34.27
C ALA A 181 7.11 -23.85 33.40
N ASP A 182 7.68 -24.24 32.26
CA ASP A 182 8.31 -23.32 31.30
C ASP A 182 7.29 -22.30 30.76
N TRP A 183 6.09 -22.76 30.40
CA TRP A 183 5.00 -21.90 29.98
C TRP A 183 4.59 -20.92 31.08
N ALA A 184 4.39 -21.37 32.32
CA ALA A 184 3.99 -20.51 33.43
C ALA A 184 5.05 -19.47 33.79
N ASN A 185 6.34 -19.84 33.74
CA ASN A 185 7.44 -18.90 33.96
C ASN A 185 7.56 -17.89 32.83
N THR A 186 7.35 -18.30 31.59
CA THR A 186 7.41 -17.40 30.42
C THR A 186 6.29 -16.37 30.44
N ASN A 187 5.07 -16.79 30.81
CA ASN A 187 3.88 -15.95 30.72
C ASN A 187 3.63 -15.10 31.96
N PHE A 188 4.05 -15.56 33.15
CA PHE A 188 3.69 -14.94 34.43
C PHE A 188 4.83 -14.92 35.46
N ASP A 189 6.07 -15.21 35.07
CA ASP A 189 7.21 -15.30 36.00
C ASP A 189 6.88 -16.10 37.29
N ALA A 190 6.20 -17.24 37.09
CA ALA A 190 5.56 -17.97 38.19
C ALA A 190 6.56 -18.52 39.22
N GLY A 191 7.85 -18.64 38.87
CA GLY A 191 8.91 -19.13 39.75
C GLY A 191 8.77 -20.60 40.13
N VAL A 192 8.13 -21.41 39.29
CA VAL A 192 7.84 -22.83 39.54
C VAL A 192 8.71 -23.74 38.68
N GLY A 193 9.21 -24.84 39.25
CA GLY A 193 9.87 -25.91 38.51
C GLY A 193 9.00 -27.15 38.37
N ALA A 194 9.34 -28.04 37.44
CA ALA A 194 8.62 -29.31 37.25
C ALA A 194 8.55 -30.17 38.53
N ASN A 195 9.59 -30.11 39.38
CA ASN A 195 9.63 -30.81 40.66
C ASN A 195 8.59 -30.27 41.65
N ASP A 196 8.23 -28.99 41.58
CA ASP A 196 7.20 -28.40 42.43
C ASP A 196 5.79 -28.88 42.03
N LEU A 197 5.64 -29.41 40.81
CA LEU A 197 4.37 -29.89 40.26
C LEU A 197 4.18 -31.41 40.40
N LEU A 198 5.27 -32.18 40.56
CA LEU A 198 5.30 -33.64 40.41
C LEU A 198 4.29 -34.39 41.29
N ASP A 199 4.11 -33.94 42.52
CA ASP A 199 3.26 -34.61 43.52
C ASP A 199 1.85 -33.98 43.66
N LYS A 200 1.49 -33.04 42.78
CA LYS A 200 0.25 -32.26 42.88
C LYS A 200 -0.80 -32.73 41.88
N GLU A 201 -2.07 -32.67 42.29
CA GLU A 201 -3.20 -32.86 41.37
C GLU A 201 -3.41 -31.61 40.49
N PRO A 202 -4.03 -31.72 39.29
CA PRO A 202 -4.21 -30.58 38.39
C PRO A 202 -4.88 -29.37 39.05
N ARG A 203 -5.86 -29.58 39.93
CA ARG A 203 -6.54 -28.50 40.69
C ARG A 203 -5.63 -27.81 41.70
N GLU A 204 -4.59 -28.48 42.20
CA GLU A 204 -3.61 -27.90 43.11
C GLU A 204 -2.56 -27.12 42.33
N VAL A 205 -2.10 -27.66 41.20
CA VAL A 205 -1.23 -26.96 40.25
C VAL A 205 -1.90 -25.69 39.75
N MET A 206 -3.15 -25.79 39.30
CA MET A 206 -3.96 -24.66 38.83
C MET A 206 -4.01 -23.53 39.85
N ARG A 207 -4.42 -23.83 41.10
CA ARG A 207 -4.44 -22.83 42.18
C ARG A 207 -3.07 -22.21 42.46
N MET A 208 -2.01 -23.00 42.39
CA MET A 208 -0.66 -22.47 42.59
C MET A 208 -0.25 -21.50 41.49
N LEU A 209 -0.53 -21.84 40.23
CA LEU A 209 -0.28 -20.98 39.08
C LEU A 209 -1.17 -19.73 39.10
N GLU A 210 -2.44 -19.85 39.47
CA GLU A 210 -3.37 -18.72 39.61
C GLU A 210 -2.87 -17.69 40.63
N VAL A 211 -2.37 -18.15 41.78
CA VAL A 211 -1.79 -17.27 42.81
C VAL A 211 -0.53 -16.59 42.30
N ALA A 212 0.35 -17.32 41.59
CA ALA A 212 1.55 -16.75 41.02
C ALA A 212 1.23 -15.70 39.94
N ALA A 213 0.30 -16.01 39.04
CA ALA A 213 -0.14 -15.12 37.98
C ALA A 213 -0.88 -13.88 38.52
N ALA A 214 -1.73 -14.01 39.54
CA ALA A 214 -2.35 -12.86 40.19
C ALA A 214 -1.30 -11.92 40.77
N LYS A 215 -0.28 -12.45 41.46
CA LYS A 215 0.83 -11.66 42.00
C LYS A 215 1.65 -10.99 40.90
N TYR A 216 1.88 -11.68 39.77
CA TYR A 216 2.55 -11.12 38.60
C TYR A 216 1.78 -9.92 38.04
N VAL A 217 0.46 -10.08 37.82
CA VAL A 217 -0.41 -9.02 37.29
C VAL A 217 -0.46 -7.82 38.24
N GLU A 218 -0.65 -8.05 39.55
CA GLU A 218 -0.63 -7.00 40.57
C GLU A 218 0.72 -6.27 40.67
N GLY A 219 1.82 -6.97 40.35
CA GLY A 219 3.17 -6.43 40.39
C GLY A 219 3.59 -5.62 39.17
N GLN A 220 2.78 -5.57 38.11
CA GLN A 220 3.14 -4.83 36.89
C GLN A 220 3.10 -3.31 37.09
N ASP A 221 4.08 -2.61 36.52
CA ASP A 221 4.06 -1.14 36.47
C ASP A 221 3.11 -0.65 35.39
N LEU A 222 1.95 -0.13 35.81
CA LEU A 222 0.92 0.41 34.93
C LEU A 222 1.11 1.91 34.61
N SER A 223 2.11 2.57 35.20
CA SER A 223 2.38 4.00 34.99
C SER A 223 2.54 4.41 33.50
N PRO A 224 3.09 3.58 32.60
CA PRO A 224 3.15 3.91 31.17
C PRO A 224 1.78 4.17 30.52
N LEU A 225 0.68 3.68 31.10
CA LEU A 225 -0.68 3.91 30.61
C LEU A 225 -1.13 5.38 30.75
N ASP A 226 -0.49 6.16 31.61
CA ASP A 226 -0.79 7.58 31.83
C ASP A 226 -0.78 8.39 30.53
N ARG A 227 0.06 7.99 29.56
CA ARG A 227 0.15 8.65 28.25
C ARG A 227 -1.17 8.64 27.48
N TYR A 228 -2.00 7.62 27.67
CA TYR A 228 -3.29 7.46 26.99
C TYR A 228 -4.42 8.25 27.66
N LEU A 229 -4.24 8.61 28.93
CA LEU A 229 -5.23 9.33 29.73
C LEU A 229 -5.15 10.85 29.56
N VAL A 230 -4.19 11.34 28.75
CA VAL A 230 -4.08 12.76 28.42
C VAL A 230 -5.33 13.22 27.65
N PRO A 231 -5.91 14.39 27.99
CA PRO A 231 -7.04 14.94 27.24
C PRO A 231 -6.75 15.02 25.75
N ASN A 232 -7.75 14.69 24.91
CA ASN A 232 -7.64 14.74 23.46
C ASN A 232 -6.49 13.88 22.88
N TYR A 233 -6.15 12.75 23.52
CA TYR A 233 -5.11 11.84 23.06
C TYR A 233 -5.28 11.44 21.59
N GLY A 234 -6.50 11.03 21.18
CA GLY A 234 -6.79 10.68 19.80
C GLY A 234 -6.53 11.81 18.79
N ALA A 235 -6.98 13.04 19.10
CA ALA A 235 -6.68 14.22 18.27
C ALA A 235 -5.17 14.52 18.21
N THR A 236 -4.46 14.34 19.33
CA THR A 236 -3.01 14.51 19.39
C THR A 236 -2.29 13.50 18.49
N GLU A 237 -2.69 12.24 18.51
CA GLU A 237 -2.13 11.20 17.62
C GLU A 237 -2.48 11.45 16.16
N LEU A 238 -3.69 11.95 15.85
CA LEU A 238 -4.05 12.38 14.50
C LEU A 238 -3.14 13.51 13.99
N CYS A 239 -2.85 14.53 14.82
CA CYS A 239 -1.93 15.60 14.47
C CYS A 239 -0.50 15.09 14.22
N LYS A 240 -0.01 14.19 15.09
CA LYS A 240 1.30 13.53 14.89
C LYS A 240 1.33 12.73 13.60
N TRP A 241 0.27 11.98 13.33
CA TRP A 241 0.12 11.23 12.07
C TRP A 241 0.14 12.17 10.87
N ALA A 242 -0.64 13.25 10.86
CA ALA A 242 -0.71 14.20 9.74
C ALA A 242 0.64 14.92 9.50
N LYS A 243 1.34 15.30 10.58
CA LYS A 243 2.70 15.86 10.51
C LYS A 243 3.69 14.84 9.94
N ASN A 244 3.64 13.60 10.41
CA ASN A 244 4.54 12.56 9.94
C ASN A 244 4.22 12.14 8.51
N LYS A 245 2.95 12.03 8.12
CA LYS A 245 2.55 11.56 6.80
C LYS A 245 2.76 12.65 5.74
N PHE A 246 2.29 13.88 6.00
CA PHE A 246 2.23 14.95 5.01
C PHE A 246 3.12 16.17 5.32
N GLY A 247 3.67 16.28 6.54
CA GLY A 247 4.24 17.54 7.03
C GLY A 247 3.17 18.55 7.47
N ALA A 248 1.92 18.10 7.61
CA ALA A 248 0.78 18.93 8.00
C ALA A 248 0.77 19.16 9.53
N GLU A 249 1.27 20.32 9.95
CA GLU A 249 1.18 20.74 11.35
C GLU A 249 -0.22 21.26 11.67
N LEU A 250 -0.83 20.70 12.72
CA LEU A 250 -2.19 20.94 13.19
C LEU A 250 -2.19 21.04 14.72
N ASP A 251 -3.09 21.86 15.26
CA ASP A 251 -3.32 21.97 16.70
C ASP A 251 -4.41 20.97 17.13
N PRO A 252 -4.18 20.09 18.11
CA PRO A 252 -5.19 19.15 18.60
C PRO A 252 -6.49 19.81 19.08
N GLU A 253 -6.45 21.07 19.53
CA GLU A 253 -7.63 21.79 20.04
C GLU A 253 -8.71 21.99 18.97
N VAL A 254 -8.34 22.06 17.68
CA VAL A 254 -9.31 22.27 16.59
C VAL A 254 -10.27 21.09 16.39
N PHE A 255 -9.93 19.93 16.95
CA PHE A 255 -10.75 18.72 16.87
C PHE A 255 -11.69 18.54 18.06
N VAL A 256 -11.56 19.40 19.08
CA VAL A 256 -12.37 19.32 20.30
C VAL A 256 -13.78 19.84 20.02
N GLY A 257 -14.79 19.06 20.40
CA GLY A 257 -16.19 19.45 20.26
C GLY A 257 -16.73 19.38 18.82
N LEU A 258 -16.03 18.72 17.90
CA LEU A 258 -16.56 18.45 16.56
C LEU A 258 -17.67 17.41 16.63
N ASP A 259 -18.84 17.77 16.09
CA ASP A 259 -20.02 16.90 16.05
C ASP A 259 -19.91 15.80 14.98
N LYS A 260 -19.10 16.03 13.92
CA LYS A 260 -18.99 15.12 12.78
C LYS A 260 -17.53 14.85 12.42
N LYS A 261 -17.21 13.57 12.21
CA LYS A 261 -15.91 13.14 11.66
C LYS A 261 -15.58 13.82 10.31
N GLY A 262 -16.61 14.15 9.51
CA GLY A 262 -16.43 14.89 8.25
C GLY A 262 -15.82 16.29 8.42
N ASP A 263 -16.04 16.95 9.55
CA ASP A 263 -15.44 18.27 9.82
C ASP A 263 -13.95 18.10 10.13
N ALA A 264 -13.58 17.07 10.89
CA ALA A 264 -12.18 16.72 11.15
C ALA A 264 -11.45 16.35 9.85
N PHE A 265 -12.07 15.53 9.01
CA PHE A 265 -11.57 15.21 7.66
C PHE A 265 -11.28 16.48 6.86
N SER A 266 -12.23 17.42 6.81
CA SER A 266 -12.09 18.66 6.05
C SER A 266 -10.94 19.53 6.56
N ILE A 267 -10.73 19.59 7.88
CA ILE A 267 -9.61 20.32 8.48
C ILE A 267 -8.26 19.71 8.07
N VAL A 268 -8.12 18.39 8.20
CA VAL A 268 -6.87 17.70 7.83
C VAL A 268 -6.61 17.81 6.33
N MET A 269 -7.63 17.61 5.49
CA MET A 269 -7.53 17.75 4.03
C MET A 269 -7.14 19.15 3.61
N LYS A 270 -7.77 20.19 4.17
CA LYS A 270 -7.40 21.58 3.89
C LYS A 270 -5.92 21.81 4.17
N ARG A 271 -5.42 21.32 5.30
CA ARG A 271 -4.00 21.46 5.65
C ARG A 271 -3.09 20.67 4.71
N ALA A 272 -3.47 19.45 4.32
CA ALA A 272 -2.72 18.66 3.34
C ALA A 272 -2.63 19.39 1.98
N HIS A 273 -3.73 19.99 1.51
CA HIS A 273 -3.75 20.83 0.31
C HIS A 273 -2.81 22.03 0.42
N GLU A 274 -2.80 22.73 1.56
CA GLU A 274 -1.89 23.86 1.79
C GLU A 274 -0.42 23.45 1.71
N VAL A 275 -0.04 22.35 2.37
CA VAL A 275 1.33 21.84 2.33
C VAL A 275 1.69 21.40 0.90
N TYR A 276 0.79 20.73 0.21
CA TYR A 276 1.00 20.31 -1.17
C TYR A 276 1.15 21.51 -2.12
N ARG A 277 0.33 22.56 -1.97
CA ARG A 277 0.44 23.80 -2.75
C ARG A 277 1.78 24.49 -2.53
N GLN A 278 2.26 24.55 -1.29
CA GLN A 278 3.59 25.07 -1.01
C GLN A 278 4.66 24.27 -1.74
N ARG A 279 4.53 22.95 -1.75
CA ARG A 279 5.43 22.06 -2.50
C ARG A 279 5.34 22.24 -4.02
N GLU A 280 4.16 22.48 -4.58
CA GLU A 280 3.97 22.83 -6.00
C GLU A 280 4.77 24.08 -6.40
N ILE A 281 4.92 25.03 -5.48
CA ILE A 281 5.67 26.26 -5.69
C ILE A 281 7.17 26.01 -5.49
N THR A 282 7.57 25.40 -4.37
CA THR A 282 8.97 25.32 -3.98
C THR A 282 9.75 24.25 -4.74
N TYR A 283 9.13 23.11 -5.07
CA TYR A 283 9.83 21.97 -5.66
C TYR A 283 10.46 22.28 -7.03
N PRO A 284 9.75 22.90 -8.00
CA PRO A 284 10.34 23.24 -9.30
C PRO A 284 11.54 24.20 -9.17
N ILE A 285 11.45 25.18 -8.27
CA ILE A 285 12.51 26.16 -8.01
C ILE A 285 13.74 25.48 -7.43
N GLU A 286 13.56 24.64 -6.40
CA GLU A 286 14.64 23.89 -5.79
C GLU A 286 15.31 22.95 -6.79
N PHE A 287 14.52 22.22 -7.58
CA PHE A 287 15.04 21.35 -8.62
C PHE A 287 15.85 22.12 -9.68
N ALA A 288 15.37 23.29 -10.12
CA ALA A 288 16.08 24.12 -11.08
C ALA A 288 17.40 24.66 -10.51
N LEU A 289 17.43 25.10 -9.25
CA LEU A 289 18.64 25.57 -8.58
C LEU A 289 19.65 24.45 -8.36
N ASP A 290 19.20 23.28 -7.92
CA ASP A 290 20.05 22.11 -7.72
C ASP A 290 20.64 21.62 -9.06
N SER A 291 19.82 21.58 -10.11
CA SER A 291 20.27 21.22 -11.46
C SER A 291 21.31 22.20 -11.98
N THR A 292 21.07 23.49 -11.79
CA THR A 292 22.00 24.55 -12.19
C THR A 292 23.31 24.44 -11.41
N SER A 293 23.25 24.19 -10.10
CA SER A 293 24.43 24.04 -9.25
C SER A 293 25.28 22.84 -9.66
N ALA A 294 24.64 21.73 -10.02
CA ALA A 294 25.33 20.54 -10.52
C ALA A 294 25.97 20.80 -11.90
N MET A 295 25.29 21.52 -12.80
CA MET A 295 25.80 21.83 -14.13
C MET A 295 26.90 22.90 -14.15
N ILE A 296 26.86 23.87 -13.23
CA ILE A 296 27.88 24.94 -13.11
C ILE A 296 29.28 24.35 -12.91
N GLN A 297 29.40 23.18 -12.29
CA GLN A 297 30.68 22.49 -12.10
C GLN A 297 31.33 22.08 -13.43
N HIS A 298 30.54 21.89 -14.49
CA HIS A 298 31.00 21.45 -15.80
C HIS A 298 31.01 22.60 -16.83
N ASP A 299 29.90 23.31 -16.98
CA ASP A 299 29.76 24.43 -17.92
C ASP A 299 28.91 25.57 -17.31
N PRO A 300 29.55 26.59 -16.71
CA PRO A 300 28.85 27.71 -16.12
C PRO A 300 27.98 28.50 -17.10
N GLN A 301 28.41 28.68 -18.35
CA GLN A 301 27.68 29.50 -19.32
C GLN A 301 26.40 28.81 -19.76
N VAL A 302 26.47 27.51 -20.04
CA VAL A 302 25.30 26.71 -20.41
C VAL A 302 24.33 26.60 -19.23
N ALA A 303 24.83 26.34 -18.02
CA ALA A 303 24.00 26.21 -16.83
C ALA A 303 23.19 27.49 -16.55
N LEU A 304 23.85 28.65 -16.55
CA LEU A 304 23.18 29.93 -16.33
C LEU A 304 22.21 30.27 -17.46
N THR A 305 22.54 29.94 -18.71
CA THR A 305 21.64 30.13 -19.85
C THR A 305 20.36 29.31 -19.73
N GLN A 306 20.48 28.04 -19.34
CA GLN A 306 19.32 27.18 -19.13
C GLN A 306 18.47 27.65 -17.95
N PHE A 307 19.12 28.03 -16.84
CA PHE A 307 18.44 28.56 -15.66
C PHE A 307 17.63 29.82 -15.97
N THR A 308 18.23 30.82 -16.64
CA THR A 308 17.50 32.05 -16.98
C THR A 308 16.38 31.81 -17.98
N LYS A 309 16.57 30.89 -18.94
CA LYS A 309 15.48 30.48 -19.85
C LYS A 309 14.32 29.86 -19.07
N TRP A 310 14.63 28.96 -18.14
CA TRP A 310 13.64 28.33 -17.27
C TRP A 310 12.87 29.35 -16.42
N VAL A 311 13.57 30.29 -15.80
CA VAL A 311 12.99 31.37 -14.98
C VAL A 311 12.08 32.25 -15.83
N ASN A 312 12.55 32.72 -16.98
CA ASN A 312 11.78 33.64 -17.83
C ASN A 312 10.55 32.96 -18.43
N ALA A 313 10.69 31.70 -18.86
CA ALA A 313 9.57 30.90 -19.37
C ALA A 313 8.43 30.80 -18.36
N ARG A 314 8.73 30.71 -17.06
CA ARG A 314 7.72 30.54 -16.00
C ARG A 314 7.24 31.86 -15.42
N TYR A 315 8.14 32.77 -15.12
CA TYR A 315 7.86 33.92 -14.26
C TYR A 315 8.00 35.29 -14.95
N GLU A 316 8.32 35.33 -16.25
CA GLU A 316 8.40 36.57 -17.05
C GLU A 316 9.37 37.64 -16.48
N LEU A 317 10.42 37.20 -15.76
CA LEU A 317 11.32 38.09 -15.02
C LEU A 317 12.40 38.80 -15.87
N GLY A 318 12.60 38.39 -17.12
CA GLY A 318 13.57 39.00 -18.03
C GLY A 318 15.04 38.87 -17.61
N TRP A 319 15.39 37.86 -16.79
CA TRP A 319 16.76 37.65 -16.33
C TRP A 319 17.67 37.24 -17.48
N SER A 320 18.94 37.66 -17.42
CA SER A 320 19.96 37.24 -18.40
C SER A 320 21.14 36.53 -17.72
N PRO A 321 21.86 35.63 -18.41
CA PRO A 321 22.96 34.88 -17.82
C PRO A 321 24.11 35.76 -17.30
N HIS A 322 24.17 37.02 -17.73
CA HIS A 322 25.23 37.96 -17.39
C HIS A 322 24.79 39.02 -16.36
N ALA A 323 23.49 39.07 -16.04
CA ALA A 323 22.91 40.06 -15.14
C ALA A 323 21.86 39.40 -14.24
N LEU A 324 22.31 38.45 -13.41
CA LEU A 324 21.48 37.89 -12.34
C LEU A 324 21.34 38.88 -11.18
N PRO A 325 20.20 38.90 -10.48
CA PRO A 325 19.98 39.82 -9.36
C PRO A 325 20.81 39.50 -8.12
N SER A 326 21.27 38.25 -7.97
CA SER A 326 22.18 37.82 -6.90
C SER A 326 23.04 36.64 -7.38
N SER A 327 24.22 36.49 -6.79
CA SER A 327 25.08 35.31 -6.93
C SER A 327 24.83 34.25 -5.86
N ASN A 328 24.00 34.54 -4.85
CA ASN A 328 23.67 33.64 -3.75
C ASN A 328 22.42 32.80 -4.09
N PRO A 329 22.53 31.46 -4.17
CA PRO A 329 21.39 30.58 -4.48
C PRO A 329 20.21 30.71 -3.50
N ALA A 330 20.47 31.00 -2.22
CA ALA A 330 19.41 31.16 -1.22
C ALA A 330 18.58 32.43 -1.45
N GLU A 331 19.23 33.52 -1.87
CA GLU A 331 18.54 34.77 -2.24
C GLU A 331 17.73 34.58 -3.52
N LEU A 332 18.30 33.92 -4.54
CA LEU A 332 17.58 33.58 -5.77
C LEU A 332 16.35 32.72 -5.47
N ARG A 333 16.48 31.71 -4.58
CA ARG A 333 15.35 30.90 -4.11
C ARG A 333 14.26 31.76 -3.49
N ALA A 334 14.61 32.64 -2.55
CA ALA A 334 13.64 33.50 -1.88
C ALA A 334 12.91 34.43 -2.86
N MET A 335 13.63 35.03 -3.81
CA MET A 335 13.05 35.87 -4.86
C MET A 335 12.10 35.08 -5.76
N LEU A 336 12.50 33.88 -6.20
CA LEU A 336 11.69 33.04 -7.08
C LEU A 336 10.44 32.52 -6.36
N VAL A 337 10.54 32.13 -5.09
CA VAL A 337 9.37 31.70 -4.30
C VAL A 337 8.37 32.84 -4.15
N ALA A 338 8.84 34.02 -3.76
CA ALA A 338 7.98 35.20 -3.63
C ALA A 338 7.34 35.62 -4.97
N GLU A 339 8.02 35.38 -6.09
CA GLU A 339 7.41 35.61 -7.41
C GLU A 339 6.41 34.52 -7.78
N ALA A 340 6.75 33.25 -7.56
CA ALA A 340 5.91 32.10 -7.88
C ALA A 340 4.59 32.09 -7.09
N GLU A 341 4.59 32.58 -5.84
CA GLU A 341 3.37 32.75 -5.05
C GLU A 341 2.33 33.69 -5.70
N LYS A 342 2.78 34.62 -6.55
CA LYS A 342 1.90 35.54 -7.30
C LYS A 342 1.28 34.89 -8.55
N TRP A 343 1.68 33.69 -8.92
CA TRP A 343 1.13 32.96 -10.08
C TRP A 343 -0.09 32.15 -9.65
N ASP A 344 -1.17 32.85 -9.34
CA ASP A 344 -2.48 32.27 -9.07
C ASP A 344 -3.31 32.09 -10.36
N GLU A 345 -4.54 31.59 -10.22
CA GLU A 345 -5.47 31.38 -11.34
C GLU A 345 -5.70 32.66 -12.16
N SER A 346 -5.76 33.83 -11.50
CA SER A 346 -5.95 35.12 -12.17
C SER A 346 -4.75 35.45 -13.07
N ARG A 347 -3.53 35.35 -12.54
CA ARG A 347 -2.32 35.68 -13.33
C ARG A 347 -2.06 34.66 -14.45
N ILE A 348 -2.41 33.40 -14.22
CA ILE A 348 -2.38 32.36 -15.27
C ILE A 348 -3.36 32.71 -16.37
N SER A 349 -4.60 33.06 -16.02
CA SER A 349 -5.64 33.47 -16.97
C SER A 349 -5.23 34.70 -17.78
N GLU A 350 -4.66 35.73 -17.13
CA GLU A 350 -4.14 36.92 -17.83
C GLU A 350 -3.04 36.59 -18.86
N ARG A 351 -2.17 35.62 -18.55
CA ARG A 351 -1.13 35.18 -19.49
C ARG A 351 -1.70 34.34 -20.63
N ALA A 352 -2.67 33.48 -20.32
CA ALA A 352 -3.40 32.70 -21.31
C ALA A 352 -4.12 33.61 -22.30
N ASP A 353 -4.82 34.64 -21.82
CA ASP A 353 -5.51 35.64 -22.65
C ASP A 353 -4.53 36.35 -23.60
N ARG A 354 -3.35 36.78 -23.12
CA ARG A 354 -2.31 37.35 -23.98
C ARG A 354 -1.82 36.38 -25.06
N ALA A 355 -1.65 35.11 -24.72
CA ALA A 355 -1.20 34.08 -25.67
C ALA A 355 -2.25 33.83 -26.75
N VAL A 356 -3.52 33.74 -26.36
CA VAL A 356 -4.66 33.53 -27.28
C VAL A 356 -4.87 34.76 -28.17
N GLN A 357 -4.79 35.97 -27.64
CA GLN A 357 -4.91 37.20 -28.44
C GLN A 357 -3.80 37.35 -29.49
N GLN A 358 -2.62 36.77 -29.25
CA GLN A 358 -1.49 36.77 -30.16
C GLN A 358 -1.52 35.61 -31.17
N SER A 359 -2.48 34.69 -31.04
CA SER A 359 -2.55 33.46 -31.82
C SER A 359 -3.90 33.34 -32.53
N SER A 360 -3.91 33.32 -33.85
CA SER A 360 -5.13 33.22 -34.67
C SER A 360 -5.54 31.77 -34.95
N SER A 361 -4.67 30.80 -34.66
CA SER A 361 -4.94 29.37 -34.83
C SER A 361 -4.30 28.52 -33.72
N PRO A 362 -4.73 27.26 -33.52
CA PRO A 362 -4.10 26.33 -32.58
C PRO A 362 -2.60 26.11 -32.85
N GLU A 363 -2.18 26.13 -34.12
CA GLU A 363 -0.78 26.00 -34.51
C GLU A 363 0.04 27.23 -34.13
N GLU A 364 -0.51 28.44 -34.28
CA GLU A 364 0.12 29.67 -33.81
C GLU A 364 0.24 29.68 -32.28
N LEU A 365 -0.79 29.20 -31.58
CA LEU A 365 -0.75 29.05 -30.12
C LEU A 365 0.33 28.06 -29.67
N ASN A 366 0.47 26.94 -30.36
CA ASN A 366 1.56 25.99 -30.11
C ASN A 366 2.94 26.60 -30.38
N ALA A 367 3.08 27.40 -31.44
CA ALA A 367 4.32 28.12 -31.72
C ALA A 367 4.64 29.13 -30.61
N TRP A 368 3.62 29.85 -30.12
CA TRP A 368 3.76 30.76 -28.98
C TRP A 368 4.27 30.05 -27.73
N PHE A 369 3.71 28.88 -27.38
CA PHE A 369 4.18 28.08 -26.24
C PHE A 369 5.61 27.59 -26.40
N GLN A 370 6.01 27.22 -27.62
CA GLN A 370 7.37 26.78 -27.92
C GLN A 370 8.38 27.92 -27.74
N GLU A 371 8.05 29.10 -28.23
CA GLU A 371 8.91 30.28 -28.15
C GLU A 371 9.00 30.86 -26.73
N ASN A 372 7.85 31.03 -26.07
CA ASN A 372 7.77 31.76 -24.81
C ASN A 372 7.95 30.88 -23.56
N MET A 373 7.58 29.59 -23.64
CA MET A 373 7.62 28.67 -22.49
C MET A 373 8.48 27.44 -22.72
N GLY A 374 8.99 27.23 -23.93
CA GLY A 374 9.74 26.02 -24.29
C GLY A 374 8.88 24.74 -24.22
N ALA A 375 7.56 24.87 -24.33
CA ALA A 375 6.60 23.76 -24.21
C ALA A 375 5.84 23.55 -25.52
N LYS A 376 5.48 22.30 -25.82
CA LYS A 376 4.66 21.94 -26.99
C LYS A 376 3.29 21.48 -26.57
N LEU A 377 2.25 21.88 -27.30
CA LEU A 377 0.93 21.29 -27.19
C LEU A 377 0.95 19.86 -27.77
N THR A 378 0.27 18.93 -27.12
CA THR A 378 0.03 17.59 -27.67
C THR A 378 -1.02 17.64 -28.77
N ASP A 379 -1.15 16.57 -29.56
CA ASP A 379 -2.18 16.48 -30.60
C ASP A 379 -3.60 16.61 -30.03
N ASP A 380 -3.84 16.07 -28.84
CA ASP A 380 -5.11 16.24 -28.10
C ASP A 380 -5.32 17.69 -27.64
N GLU A 381 -4.29 18.33 -27.08
CA GLU A 381 -4.35 19.74 -26.66
C GLU A 381 -4.59 20.66 -27.87
N LEU A 382 -3.98 20.36 -29.02
CA LEU A 382 -4.21 21.08 -30.28
C LEU A 382 -5.64 20.93 -30.79
N ALA A 383 -6.19 19.72 -30.76
CA ALA A 383 -7.56 19.47 -31.17
C ALA A 383 -8.56 20.23 -30.27
N ARG A 384 -8.36 20.18 -28.95
CA ARG A 384 -9.20 20.92 -27.99
C ARG A 384 -9.05 22.45 -28.11
N ALA A 385 -7.87 22.93 -28.45
CA ALA A 385 -7.63 24.36 -28.64
C ALA A 385 -8.37 24.95 -29.84
N ALA A 386 -8.85 24.13 -30.78
CA ALA A 386 -9.71 24.60 -31.86
C ALA A 386 -11.09 25.07 -31.35
N ASP A 387 -11.59 24.43 -30.28
CA ASP A 387 -12.90 24.74 -29.69
C ASP A 387 -12.77 25.70 -28.50
N ASP A 388 -11.78 25.47 -27.62
CA ASP A 388 -11.54 26.28 -26.41
C ASP A 388 -10.04 26.53 -26.19
N PRO A 389 -9.44 27.49 -26.93
CA PRO A 389 -8.02 27.80 -26.80
C PRO A 389 -7.66 28.40 -25.45
N MET A 390 -8.61 29.07 -24.78
CA MET A 390 -8.37 29.71 -23.48
C MET A 390 -8.14 28.66 -22.39
N SER A 391 -9.06 27.69 -22.26
CA SER A 391 -8.92 26.61 -21.28
C SER A 391 -7.66 25.79 -21.52
N VAL A 392 -7.34 25.45 -22.76
CA VAL A 392 -6.09 24.73 -23.10
C VAL A 392 -4.85 25.55 -22.71
N ALA A 393 -4.86 26.86 -22.96
CA ALA A 393 -3.74 27.72 -22.60
C ALA A 393 -3.55 27.82 -21.07
N GLU A 394 -4.62 27.99 -20.30
CA GLU A 394 -4.60 28.01 -18.84
C GLU A 394 -4.07 26.68 -18.27
N GLU A 395 -4.61 25.55 -18.74
CA GLU A 395 -4.15 24.21 -18.36
C GLU A 395 -2.66 24.03 -18.67
N LYS A 396 -2.21 24.48 -19.84
CA LYS A 396 -0.82 24.32 -20.28
C LYS A 396 0.14 25.15 -19.43
N ILE A 397 -0.19 26.41 -19.16
CA ILE A 397 0.61 27.28 -18.30
C ILE A 397 0.70 26.66 -16.91
N ALA A 398 -0.42 26.22 -16.34
CA ALA A 398 -0.46 25.57 -15.03
C ALA A 398 0.43 24.31 -15.01
N LYS A 399 0.38 23.46 -16.04
CA LYS A 399 1.25 22.27 -16.19
C LYS A 399 2.73 22.64 -16.24
N VAL A 400 3.10 23.71 -16.96
CA VAL A 400 4.50 24.16 -17.08
C VAL A 400 5.06 24.67 -15.76
N LEU A 401 4.27 25.42 -14.97
CA LEU A 401 4.70 25.96 -13.68
C LEU A 401 5.13 24.87 -12.69
N ARG A 402 4.48 23.69 -12.73
CA ARG A 402 4.74 22.56 -11.84
C ARG A 402 5.44 21.36 -12.50
N ALA A 403 5.97 21.51 -13.72
CA ALA A 403 6.38 20.39 -14.57
C ALA A 403 7.36 19.41 -13.87
N GLU A 404 8.31 19.95 -13.13
CA GLU A 404 9.32 19.20 -12.37
C GLU A 404 8.69 18.34 -11.27
N LEU A 405 7.70 18.88 -10.56
CA LEU A 405 6.97 18.12 -9.54
C LEU A 405 6.14 17.02 -10.20
N THR A 406 5.46 17.32 -11.31
CA THR A 406 4.69 16.33 -12.06
C THR A 406 5.56 15.18 -12.58
N GLN A 407 6.78 15.49 -13.07
CA GLN A 407 7.73 14.47 -13.49
C GLN A 407 8.17 13.58 -12.33
N PHE A 408 8.43 14.18 -11.17
CA PHE A 408 8.71 13.45 -9.93
C PHE A 408 7.56 12.54 -9.53
N GLU A 409 6.34 13.06 -9.50
CA GLU A 409 5.13 12.31 -9.13
C GLU A 409 4.90 11.11 -10.03
N ARG A 410 5.03 11.28 -11.35
CA ARG A 410 4.95 10.17 -12.31
C ARG A 410 5.99 9.11 -12.04
N TRP A 411 7.23 9.54 -11.81
CA TRP A 411 8.31 8.62 -11.52
C TRP A 411 8.03 7.83 -10.23
N VAL A 412 7.62 8.50 -9.15
CA VAL A 412 7.25 7.86 -7.88
C VAL A 412 6.11 6.88 -8.07
N LEU A 413 5.01 7.32 -8.70
CA LEU A 413 3.84 6.49 -8.95
C LEU A 413 4.21 5.24 -9.74
N LEU A 414 4.90 5.38 -10.88
CA LEU A 414 5.28 4.23 -11.70
C LEU A 414 6.17 3.25 -10.95
N GLN A 415 7.15 3.73 -10.18
CA GLN A 415 8.01 2.85 -9.39
C GLN A 415 7.23 2.07 -8.33
N ILE A 416 6.35 2.74 -7.58
CA ILE A 416 5.55 2.11 -6.53
C ILE A 416 4.57 1.10 -7.14
N VAL A 417 3.83 1.53 -8.16
CA VAL A 417 2.81 0.73 -8.85
C VAL A 417 3.45 -0.50 -9.50
N ASP A 418 4.56 -0.35 -10.23
CA ASP A 418 5.24 -1.47 -10.88
C ASP A 418 5.84 -2.45 -9.86
N GLN A 419 6.34 -1.98 -8.73
CA GLN A 419 6.86 -2.85 -7.68
C GLN A 419 5.74 -3.61 -6.97
N ALA A 420 4.68 -2.91 -6.54
CA ALA A 420 3.54 -3.52 -5.86
C ALA A 420 2.87 -4.59 -6.74
N TRP A 421 2.76 -4.35 -8.05
CA TRP A 421 2.21 -5.34 -8.98
C TRP A 421 3.08 -6.58 -9.14
N LYS A 422 4.41 -6.44 -9.17
CA LYS A 422 5.31 -7.61 -9.20
C LYS A 422 5.16 -8.43 -7.92
N ASP A 423 5.10 -7.77 -6.77
CA ASP A 423 4.92 -8.43 -5.48
C ASP A 423 3.55 -9.15 -5.43
N HIS A 424 2.49 -8.52 -5.94
CA HIS A 424 1.17 -9.12 -6.09
C HIS A 424 1.15 -10.35 -7.02
N LEU A 425 1.78 -10.26 -8.19
CA LEU A 425 1.89 -11.41 -9.10
C LEU A 425 2.58 -12.60 -8.41
N HIS A 426 3.64 -12.33 -7.64
CA HIS A 426 4.32 -13.37 -6.88
C HIS A 426 3.40 -13.97 -5.79
N ALA A 427 2.64 -13.14 -5.08
CA ALA A 427 1.67 -13.59 -4.08
C ALA A 427 0.56 -14.46 -4.70
N ILE A 428 0.05 -14.09 -5.88
CA ILE A 428 -0.98 -14.87 -6.59
C ILE A 428 -0.42 -16.22 -7.09
N ASP A 429 0.83 -16.24 -7.56
CA ASP A 429 1.48 -17.51 -7.95
C ASP A 429 1.59 -18.47 -6.76
N GLN A 430 2.04 -17.98 -5.59
CA GLN A 430 2.08 -18.77 -4.36
C GLN A 430 0.68 -19.22 -3.89
N LEU A 431 -0.32 -18.33 -3.99
CA LEU A 431 -1.69 -18.65 -3.64
C LEU A 431 -2.23 -19.78 -4.53
N ARG A 432 -1.95 -19.73 -5.83
CA ARG A 432 -2.37 -20.76 -6.79
C ARG A 432 -1.76 -22.13 -6.49
N GLU A 433 -0.51 -22.18 -6.04
CA GLU A 433 0.13 -23.44 -5.64
C GLU A 433 -0.45 -24.00 -4.33
N SER A 434 -0.70 -23.14 -3.34
CA SER A 434 -1.19 -23.54 -2.02
C SER A 434 -2.68 -23.93 -1.98
N ILE A 435 -3.52 -23.31 -2.82
CA ILE A 435 -4.98 -23.53 -2.83
C ILE A 435 -5.36 -24.97 -3.21
N GLY A 436 -4.50 -25.67 -3.98
CA GLY A 436 -4.69 -27.07 -4.35
C GLY A 436 -4.77 -27.99 -3.13
N PHE A 437 -4.01 -27.68 -2.08
CA PHE A 437 -4.00 -28.41 -0.81
C PHE A 437 -5.20 -28.06 0.10
N ARG A 438 -6.00 -27.02 -0.21
CA ARG A 438 -7.20 -26.67 0.57
C ARG A 438 -8.46 -27.44 0.15
N SER A 439 -8.40 -28.16 -0.96
CA SER A 439 -9.49 -29.03 -1.46
C SER A 439 -9.90 -30.14 -0.47
N PHE A 440 -9.10 -30.41 0.56
CA PHE A 440 -9.43 -31.35 1.64
C PHE A 440 -10.45 -30.81 2.68
N SER A 441 -10.74 -29.51 2.69
CA SER A 441 -11.66 -28.86 3.66
C SER A 441 -13.11 -28.69 3.18
N GLN A 442 -13.54 -29.47 2.17
CA GLN A 442 -14.91 -29.44 1.61
C GLN A 442 -15.37 -28.08 1.03
N ARG A 443 -14.46 -27.10 0.89
CA ARG A 443 -14.72 -25.82 0.22
C ARG A 443 -14.20 -25.85 -1.20
N ASP A 444 -14.89 -25.17 -2.11
CA ASP A 444 -14.47 -25.05 -3.51
C ASP A 444 -13.18 -24.20 -3.59
N PRO A 445 -12.02 -24.77 -3.99
CA PRO A 445 -10.75 -24.04 -4.05
C PRO A 445 -10.80 -22.78 -4.91
N ARG A 446 -11.70 -22.75 -5.89
CA ARG A 446 -11.81 -21.66 -6.86
C ARG A 446 -12.48 -20.44 -6.26
N ILE A 447 -13.50 -20.67 -5.42
CA ILE A 447 -14.17 -19.62 -4.69
C ILE A 447 -13.21 -19.01 -3.67
N GLU A 448 -12.46 -19.85 -2.95
CA GLU A 448 -11.44 -19.37 -2.00
C GLU A 448 -10.32 -18.62 -2.71
N PHE A 449 -9.81 -19.10 -3.85
CA PHE A 449 -8.82 -18.36 -4.64
C PHE A 449 -9.33 -17.01 -5.12
N LYS A 450 -10.58 -16.93 -5.60
CA LYS A 450 -11.18 -15.66 -6.00
C LYS A 450 -11.28 -14.70 -4.82
N ARG A 451 -11.64 -15.20 -3.63
CA ARG A 451 -11.75 -14.40 -2.41
C ARG A 451 -10.40 -13.91 -1.91
N GLU A 452 -9.44 -14.82 -1.75
CA GLU A 452 -8.08 -14.52 -1.28
C GLU A 452 -7.31 -13.68 -2.31
N GLY A 453 -7.47 -13.97 -3.60
CA GLY A 453 -6.87 -13.17 -4.68
C GLY A 453 -7.43 -11.76 -4.78
N ALA A 454 -8.73 -11.57 -4.49
CA ALA A 454 -9.32 -10.24 -4.39
C ALA A 454 -8.85 -9.48 -3.14
N ALA A 455 -8.69 -10.16 -2.01
CA ALA A 455 -8.15 -9.57 -0.79
C ALA A 455 -6.69 -9.12 -0.99
N ALA A 456 -5.83 -9.97 -1.56
CA ALA A 456 -4.44 -9.64 -1.88
C ALA A 456 -4.34 -8.44 -2.85
N PHE A 457 -5.26 -8.34 -3.81
CA PHE A 457 -5.32 -7.21 -4.74
C PHE A 457 -5.73 -5.89 -4.06
N ALA A 458 -6.67 -5.95 -3.11
CA ALA A 458 -7.02 -4.77 -2.30
C ALA A 458 -5.84 -4.31 -1.42
N GLU A 459 -5.15 -5.26 -0.77
CA GLU A 459 -3.94 -5.00 0.03
C GLU A 459 -2.80 -4.38 -0.81
N MET A 460 -2.66 -4.78 -2.08
CA MET A 460 -1.73 -4.15 -3.00
C MET A 460 -2.05 -2.66 -3.20
N PHE A 461 -3.32 -2.30 -3.38
CA PHE A 461 -3.71 -0.89 -3.52
C PHE A 461 -3.53 -0.09 -2.23
N GLU A 462 -3.80 -0.68 -1.07
CA GLU A 462 -3.48 -0.07 0.23
C GLU A 462 -1.98 0.22 0.35
N THR A 463 -1.14 -0.73 -0.06
CA THR A 463 0.32 -0.56 -0.10
C THR A 463 0.75 0.56 -1.06
N ILE A 464 0.12 0.66 -2.23
CA ILE A 464 0.39 1.74 -3.19
C ILE A 464 0.03 3.08 -2.57
N ARG A 465 -1.19 3.21 -2.04
CA ARG A 465 -1.70 4.41 -1.37
C ARG A 465 -0.75 4.86 -0.25
N ASP A 466 -0.32 3.94 0.61
CA ASP A 466 0.53 4.25 1.75
C ASP A 466 1.92 4.76 1.34
N LYS A 467 2.54 4.11 0.35
CA LYS A 467 3.85 4.52 -0.18
C LYS A 467 3.77 5.84 -0.94
N VAL A 468 2.71 6.06 -1.73
CA VAL A 468 2.51 7.30 -2.50
C VAL A 468 2.37 8.48 -1.54
N THR A 469 1.47 8.37 -0.57
CA THR A 469 1.20 9.43 0.40
C THR A 469 2.40 9.75 1.30
N GLU A 470 3.25 8.78 1.59
CA GLU A 470 4.50 8.99 2.33
C GLU A 470 5.59 9.70 1.50
N LEU A 471 5.76 9.29 0.24
CA LEU A 471 6.85 9.77 -0.60
C LEU A 471 6.55 11.10 -1.27
N VAL A 472 5.30 11.35 -1.67
CA VAL A 472 4.93 12.52 -2.48
C VAL A 472 5.20 13.83 -1.76
N PHE A 473 5.17 13.86 -0.42
CA PHE A 473 5.42 15.05 0.40
C PHE A 473 6.87 15.22 0.86
N LYS A 474 7.72 14.19 0.74
CA LYS A 474 9.07 14.20 1.36
C LYS A 474 10.22 13.93 0.40
N ALA A 475 10.06 13.01 -0.56
CA ALA A 475 11.17 12.61 -1.42
C ALA A 475 11.53 13.70 -2.45
N LYS A 476 12.76 13.68 -2.96
CA LYS A 476 13.25 14.60 -4.00
C LYS A 476 14.04 13.82 -5.06
N LEU A 477 13.96 14.25 -6.31
CA LEU A 477 14.87 13.77 -7.35
C LEU A 477 16.18 14.53 -7.30
N THR A 478 17.28 13.80 -7.39
CA THR A 478 18.59 14.41 -7.60
C THR A 478 18.81 14.58 -9.11
N PRO A 479 19.13 15.79 -9.58
CA PRO A 479 19.51 16.01 -10.96
C PRO A 479 20.76 15.20 -11.31
N GLN A 480 20.67 14.32 -12.31
CA GLN A 480 21.82 13.57 -12.82
C GLN A 480 22.51 14.38 -13.91
N VAL A 481 23.71 14.90 -13.64
CA VAL A 481 24.55 15.48 -14.68
C VAL A 481 25.35 14.36 -15.32
N ARG A 482 25.07 14.04 -16.58
CA ARG A 482 25.87 13.06 -17.34
C ARG A 482 27.28 13.61 -17.49
N ALA A 483 28.25 12.98 -16.84
CA ALA A 483 29.66 13.24 -17.13
C ALA A 483 29.89 12.99 -18.63
N PRO A 484 30.62 13.86 -19.34
CA PRO A 484 30.97 13.58 -20.73
C PRO A 484 31.70 12.24 -20.75
N GLU A 485 31.20 11.31 -21.57
CA GLU A 485 31.93 10.07 -21.83
C GLU A 485 33.35 10.45 -22.25
N PRO A 486 34.40 9.80 -21.70
CA PRO A 486 35.75 10.04 -22.18
C PRO A 486 35.75 9.73 -23.67
N THR A 487 35.81 10.78 -24.49
CA THR A 487 35.96 10.64 -25.94
C THR A 487 37.23 9.87 -26.16
N ASP A 488 37.09 8.63 -26.61
CA ASP A 488 38.21 7.80 -27.02
C ASP A 488 38.99 8.60 -28.07
N ALA A 489 40.19 9.04 -27.69
CA ALA A 489 41.09 9.77 -28.57
C ALA A 489 41.66 8.79 -29.60
N GLY A 490 40.84 8.42 -30.58
CA GLY A 490 41.18 7.35 -31.51
C GLY A 490 40.15 7.10 -32.60
N GLY A 491 39.81 8.12 -33.40
CA GLY A 491 39.07 7.90 -34.64
C GLY A 491 38.38 9.15 -35.16
N GLY A 492 38.94 9.76 -36.20
CA GLY A 492 38.33 10.88 -36.90
C GLY A 492 37.00 10.49 -37.54
N GLY A 493 35.91 10.99 -36.98
CA GLY A 493 34.57 10.98 -37.56
C GLY A 493 33.72 12.00 -36.82
N ALA A 494 33.31 13.07 -37.51
CA ALA A 494 32.43 14.08 -36.93
C ALA A 494 31.11 13.42 -36.46
N PRO A 495 30.59 13.74 -35.26
CA PRO A 495 29.27 13.26 -34.86
C PRO A 495 28.19 14.05 -35.62
N PRO A 496 27.07 13.43 -36.00
CA PRO A 496 25.92 14.17 -36.51
C PRO A 496 25.31 14.98 -35.36
N ALA A 497 24.84 16.18 -35.67
CA ALA A 497 24.01 16.97 -34.77
C ALA A 497 22.68 16.23 -34.57
N GLY A 498 22.45 15.68 -33.38
CA GLY A 498 21.24 14.93 -33.05
C GLY A 498 21.01 14.84 -31.54
N GLU A 499 19.92 15.46 -31.11
CA GLU A 499 19.10 15.18 -29.91
C GLU A 499 19.81 15.00 -28.57
N ALA A 500 19.67 16.02 -27.71
CA ALA A 500 19.83 15.90 -26.27
C ALA A 500 18.76 14.92 -25.71
N SER A 501 19.12 13.65 -25.64
CA SER A 501 18.31 12.63 -24.95
C SER A 501 18.34 12.90 -23.44
N GLN A 502 17.19 13.31 -22.90
CA GLN A 502 16.97 13.45 -21.46
C GLN A 502 16.93 12.05 -20.84
N ALA A 503 18.01 11.66 -20.15
CA ALA A 503 18.01 10.45 -19.33
C ALA A 503 17.19 10.70 -18.05
N ALA A 504 16.42 9.70 -17.63
CA ALA A 504 15.59 9.76 -16.42
C ALA A 504 16.48 9.91 -15.16
N PRO A 505 16.11 10.82 -14.23
CA PRO A 505 16.86 11.00 -12.98
C PRO A 505 16.74 9.76 -12.08
N THR A 506 17.82 9.42 -11.38
CA THR A 506 17.86 8.39 -10.33
C THR A 506 17.75 9.03 -8.94
N PRO A 507 16.92 8.48 -8.05
CA PRO A 507 16.70 9.04 -6.72
C PRO A 507 17.88 8.77 -5.78
N VAL A 508 18.05 9.66 -4.81
CA VAL A 508 18.73 9.36 -3.53
C VAL A 508 17.65 9.43 -2.45
N THR A 509 17.33 8.30 -1.82
CA THR A 509 16.61 8.34 -0.54
C THR A 509 17.56 8.95 0.50
N ALA A 510 17.13 10.00 1.19
CA ALA A 510 17.84 10.45 2.38
C ALA A 510 17.94 9.24 3.32
N GLY A 511 19.18 8.85 3.64
CA GLY A 511 19.50 7.56 4.23
C GLY A 511 18.61 7.20 5.42
N ALA A 512 17.98 6.03 5.34
CA ALA A 512 17.64 5.29 6.54
C ALA A 512 18.95 4.99 7.30
N PRO A 513 18.99 5.05 8.64
CA PRO A 513 20.20 4.78 9.38
C PRO A 513 20.59 3.31 9.19
N SER A 514 21.74 3.08 8.55
CA SER A 514 22.45 1.81 8.59
C SER A 514 23.11 1.64 9.97
N GLY A 515 22.32 1.20 10.94
CA GLY A 515 22.79 0.77 12.26
C GLY A 515 22.86 -0.74 12.35
N GLY A 516 23.99 -1.33 11.98
CA GLY A 516 24.32 -2.70 12.35
C GLY A 516 24.65 -2.77 13.83
N GLY A 517 23.71 -3.26 14.64
CA GLY A 517 23.88 -3.59 16.05
C GLY A 517 22.71 -4.45 16.50
N GLY A 518 22.98 -5.71 16.84
CA GLY A 518 21.96 -6.71 17.15
C GLY A 518 21.02 -6.27 18.27
N ALA A 519 19.73 -6.26 17.95
CA ALA A 519 18.64 -6.24 18.92
C ALA A 519 17.60 -7.26 18.45
N SER A 520 17.19 -8.12 19.38
CA SER A 520 16.29 -9.25 19.20
C SER A 520 14.97 -8.85 18.56
N ARG A 521 14.49 -9.71 17.65
CA ARG A 521 13.14 -9.68 17.10
C ARG A 521 12.14 -9.86 18.23
N THR A 522 11.29 -8.86 18.45
CA THR A 522 9.95 -9.03 19.00
C THR A 522 9.00 -9.04 17.82
N ASP A 523 8.47 -10.22 17.53
CA ASP A 523 7.51 -10.47 16.46
C ASP A 523 6.21 -9.71 16.73
N ALA A 524 5.75 -8.95 15.73
CA ALA A 524 4.37 -8.49 15.67
C ALA A 524 3.46 -9.72 15.48
N ALA A 525 2.67 -10.04 16.49
CA ALA A 525 1.70 -11.12 16.46
C ALA A 525 0.53 -10.79 15.49
N PRO A 526 -0.11 -11.81 14.88
CA PRO A 526 -1.19 -11.62 13.91
C PRO A 526 -2.50 -11.27 14.63
N MET A 527 -3.19 -10.22 14.17
CA MET A 527 -4.52 -9.90 14.69
C MET A 527 -5.55 -10.96 14.28
N GLY A 528 -6.23 -11.51 15.28
CA GLY A 528 -7.34 -12.44 15.14
C GLY A 528 -8.54 -11.80 14.44
N GLN A 529 -9.05 -12.49 13.42
CA GLN A 529 -10.29 -12.15 12.76
C GLN A 529 -11.47 -12.35 13.72
N THR A 530 -11.98 -11.28 14.32
CA THR A 530 -13.32 -11.32 14.93
C THR A 530 -14.35 -11.32 13.82
N ASN A 531 -15.05 -12.44 13.68
CA ASN A 531 -16.13 -12.64 12.73
C ASN A 531 -17.32 -11.73 13.12
N ARG A 532 -17.41 -10.53 12.54
CA ARG A 532 -18.63 -9.73 12.50
C ARG A 532 -19.11 -9.67 11.06
N GLU A 533 -20.32 -10.19 10.82
CA GLU A 533 -21.03 -10.01 9.57
C GLU A 533 -21.22 -8.50 9.30
N PRO A 534 -20.91 -8.00 8.08
CA PRO A 534 -21.12 -6.60 7.75
C PRO A 534 -22.61 -6.36 7.47
N GLU A 535 -23.28 -5.58 8.33
CA GLU A 535 -24.52 -4.91 7.96
C GLU A 535 -24.25 -3.96 6.79
N SER A 536 -24.98 -4.17 5.70
CA SER A 536 -24.85 -3.45 4.44
C SER A 536 -25.40 -2.03 4.56
N SER A 537 -24.51 -1.05 4.71
CA SER A 537 -24.82 0.34 4.34
C SER A 537 -24.70 0.54 2.83
N PRO A 538 -25.61 1.30 2.18
CA PRO A 538 -25.72 1.33 0.73
C PRO A 538 -24.57 2.10 0.09
N ARG A 539 -23.85 1.44 -0.82
CA ARG A 539 -22.84 2.05 -1.69
C ARG A 539 -23.48 3.20 -2.49
N ARG A 540 -22.90 4.40 -2.43
CA ARG A 540 -23.18 5.46 -3.41
C ARG A 540 -22.69 4.99 -4.78
N ALA A 541 -23.58 5.05 -5.77
CA ALA A 541 -23.28 4.71 -7.16
C ALA A 541 -22.30 5.74 -7.77
N PRO A 542 -21.44 5.32 -8.72
CA PRO A 542 -20.58 6.25 -9.45
C PRO A 542 -21.43 7.21 -10.30
N VAL A 543 -21.06 8.48 -10.28
CA VAL A 543 -21.67 9.55 -11.07
C VAL A 543 -21.46 9.25 -12.56
N ARG A 544 -22.55 8.92 -13.25
CA ARG A 544 -22.57 8.72 -14.69
C ARG A 544 -22.54 10.10 -15.36
N VAL A 545 -21.44 10.44 -16.02
CA VAL A 545 -21.37 11.60 -16.92
C VAL A 545 -22.37 11.37 -18.05
N GLN A 546 -23.46 12.13 -18.07
CA GLN A 546 -24.40 12.17 -19.18
C GLN A 546 -23.79 12.99 -20.32
N GLY A 547 -23.44 12.31 -21.42
CA GLY A 547 -23.28 12.96 -22.72
C GLY A 547 -24.64 13.32 -23.28
N ALA A 548 -24.86 14.60 -23.58
CA ALA A 548 -25.96 15.08 -24.41
C ALA A 548 -25.61 14.90 -25.90
N ILE A 549 -26.65 14.65 -26.68
CA ILE A 549 -26.67 14.72 -28.16
C ILE A 549 -26.41 16.14 -28.61
#